data_AF-A0A327JLF5-F1
#
_entry.id   AF-A0A327JLF5-F1
#
_cell.length_a   1.000
_cell.length_b   1.000
_cell.length_c   1.000
_cell.angle_alpha   90.00
_cell.angle_beta   90.00
_cell.angle_gamma   90.00
#
_symmetry.space_group_name_H-M   'P 1'
#
loop_
_entity.id
_entity.type
_entity.pdbx_description
1 polymer ?
#
loop_
_entity_poly.entity_id
_entity_poly.type
_entity_poly.pdbx_seq_one_letter_code
_entity_poly.pdbx_strand_id
1 'polypeptide(L)'
;ISNVDQAVLVFSAKEPTFSTSLLDRFLVLVEAGDIRPIICITKMDLVDDDALKEQIHQYAEDYRNIGYSVYLTSMKSGRGIEDIIPHFQD
;
A
#
# COMPACT_ATOMS: atom_id res chain seq x y z
N ILE A 1 -0.67 -18.04 13.90
CA ILE A 1 0.44 -17.07 13.79
C ILE A 1 0.42 -16.25 15.07
N SER A 2 1.55 -16.11 15.76
CA SER A 2 1.68 -15.32 17.00
C SER A 2 2.95 -14.48 16.88
N ASN A 3 2.99 -13.29 17.48
CA ASN A 3 4.12 -12.36 17.40
C ASN A 3 4.35 -11.76 15.99
N VAL A 4 3.32 -11.13 15.43
CA VAL A 4 3.44 -10.36 14.17
C VAL A 4 3.62 -8.90 14.54
N ASP A 5 4.77 -8.31 14.20
CA ASP A 5 5.05 -6.90 14.52
C ASP A 5 4.56 -5.95 13.42
N GLN A 6 4.49 -6.44 12.17
CA GLN A 6 4.10 -5.64 11.01
C GLN A 6 3.26 -6.44 10.00
N ALA A 7 2.35 -5.75 9.29
CA ALA A 7 1.57 -6.31 8.20
C ALA A 7 1.69 -5.43 6.94
N VAL A 8 2.18 -6.02 5.85
CA VAL A 8 2.21 -5.35 4.55
C VAL A 8 0.90 -5.60 3.81
N LEU A 9 0.11 -4.54 3.67
CA LEU A 9 -1.17 -4.49 2.98
C LEU A 9 -0.94 -4.19 1.50
N VAL A 10 -0.92 -5.25 0.69
CA VAL A 10 -0.66 -5.17 -0.76
C VAL A 10 -1.97 -5.05 -1.55
N PHE A 11 -2.13 -3.93 -2.24
CA PHE A 11 -3.26 -3.63 -3.11
C PHE A 11 -2.78 -3.36 -4.55
N SER A 12 -3.63 -3.58 -5.54
CA SER A 12 -3.34 -3.21 -6.93
C SER A 12 -3.95 -1.85 -7.25
N ALA A 13 -3.21 -1.00 -7.98
CA ALA A 13 -3.75 0.25 -8.53
C ALA A 13 -4.82 -0.05 -9.60
N LYS A 14 -4.60 -1.10 -10.38
CA LYS A 14 -5.50 -1.58 -11.45
C LYS A 14 -5.45 -3.11 -11.53
N GLU A 15 -6.56 -3.72 -11.93
CA GLU A 15 -6.73 -5.18 -12.06
C GLU A 15 -6.38 -5.99 -10.79
N PRO A 16 -7.20 -5.91 -9.72
CA PRO A 16 -8.45 -5.17 -9.61
C PRO A 16 -8.25 -3.69 -9.30
N THR A 17 -9.28 -2.86 -9.53
CA THR A 17 -9.26 -1.43 -9.18
C THR A 17 -9.02 -1.24 -7.69
N PHE A 18 -8.16 -0.28 -7.35
CA PHE A 18 -7.90 0.10 -5.97
C PHE A 18 -9.20 0.52 -5.25
N SER A 19 -9.36 0.07 -4.01
CA SER A 19 -10.53 0.38 -3.19
C SER A 19 -10.08 0.85 -1.81
N THR A 20 -10.32 2.12 -1.51
CA THR A 20 -10.08 2.72 -0.19
C THR A 20 -10.93 2.02 0.88
N SER A 21 -12.20 1.72 0.59
CA SER A 21 -13.08 1.00 1.53
C SER A 21 -12.57 -0.39 1.92
N LEU A 22 -11.93 -1.10 0.98
CA LEU A 22 -11.31 -2.39 1.28
C LEU A 22 -10.05 -2.19 2.11
N LEU A 23 -9.20 -1.24 1.74
CA LEU A 23 -8.00 -0.88 2.48
C LEU A 23 -8.33 -0.49 3.94
N ASP A 24 -9.30 0.40 4.14
CA ASP A 24 -9.75 0.85 5.47
C ASP A 24 -10.21 -0.31 6.35
N ARG A 25 -10.93 -1.27 5.76
CA ARG A 25 -11.35 -2.48 6.48
C ARG A 25 -10.16 -3.30 6.95
N PHE A 26 -9.11 -3.43 6.13
CA PHE A 26 -7.89 -4.12 6.54
C PHE A 26 -7.10 -3.33 7.57
N LEU A 27 -7.02 -2.00 7.46
CA LEU A 27 -6.39 -1.15 8.45
C LEU A 27 -7.05 -1.34 9.82
N VAL A 28 -8.38 -1.33 9.90
CA VAL A 28 -9.11 -1.59 11.16
C VAL A 28 -8.74 -2.96 11.75
N LEU A 29 -8.64 -4.01 10.93
CA LEU A 29 -8.31 -5.35 11.41
C LEU A 29 -6.87 -5.46 11.90
N VAL A 30 -5.93 -4.80 11.21
CA VAL A 30 -4.50 -4.81 11.54
C VAL A 30 -4.23 -4.01 12.81
N GLU A 31 -4.80 -2.81 12.91
CA GLU A 31 -4.71 -1.94 14.09
C GLU A 31 -5.37 -2.58 15.32
N ALA A 32 -6.51 -3.26 15.15
CA ALA A 32 -7.16 -3.99 16.25
C ALA A 32 -6.31 -5.15 16.80
N GLY A 33 -5.31 -5.60 16.05
CA GLY A 33 -4.34 -6.61 16.47
C GLY A 33 -3.06 -6.03 17.05
N ASP A 34 -2.95 -4.71 17.24
CA ASP A 34 -1.72 -3.98 17.60
C ASP A 34 -0.55 -4.26 16.63
N ILE A 35 -0.86 -4.56 15.36
CA ILE A 35 0.12 -4.82 14.30
C ILE A 35 0.33 -3.53 13.52
N ARG A 36 1.58 -3.16 13.21
CA ARG A 36 1.85 -1.96 12.41
C ARG A 36 1.54 -2.20 10.92
N PRO A 37 0.60 -1.47 10.30
CA PRO A 37 0.32 -1.58 8.87
C PRO A 37 1.35 -0.83 8.02
N ILE A 38 1.75 -1.44 6.90
CA ILE A 38 2.48 -0.80 5.80
C ILE A 38 1.64 -0.97 4.54
N ILE A 39 1.30 0.11 3.87
CA ILE A 39 0.45 0.10 2.68
C ILE A 39 1.35 0.02 1.44
N CYS A 40 1.08 -0.94 0.55
CA CYS A 40 1.77 -1.11 -0.71
C CYS A 40 0.76 -1.15 -1.85
N ILE A 41 0.77 -0.12 -2.72
CA ILE A 41 -0.04 -0.06 -3.93
C ILE A 41 0.84 -0.45 -5.12
N THR A 42 0.54 -1.59 -5.71
CA THR A 42 1.29 -2.25 -6.78
C THR A 42 0.66 -2.00 -8.15
N LYS A 43 1.36 -2.42 -9.22
CA LYS A 43 0.88 -2.36 -10.61
C LYS A 43 0.64 -0.94 -11.12
N MET A 44 1.40 0.04 -10.63
CA MET A 44 1.35 1.41 -11.14
C MET A 44 1.68 1.50 -12.64
N ASP A 45 2.38 0.51 -13.20
CA ASP A 45 2.65 0.39 -14.64
C ASP A 45 1.45 0.01 -15.50
N LEU A 46 0.33 -0.42 -14.91
CA LEU A 46 -0.91 -0.68 -15.65
C LEU A 46 -1.83 0.56 -15.71
N VAL A 47 -1.49 1.62 -14.98
CA VAL A 47 -2.27 2.85 -14.90
C VAL A 47 -1.87 3.79 -16.03
N ASP A 48 -2.55 3.64 -17.17
CA ASP A 48 -2.30 4.45 -18.38
C ASP A 48 -3.10 5.76 -18.42
N ASP A 49 -4.12 5.89 -17.56
CA ASP A 49 -4.98 7.07 -17.48
C ASP A 49 -4.43 8.06 -16.45
N ASP A 50 -4.13 9.30 -16.89
CA ASP A 50 -3.53 10.33 -16.04
C ASP A 50 -4.45 10.72 -14.86
N ALA A 51 -5.77 10.71 -15.05
CA ALA A 51 -6.71 11.04 -13.98
C ALA A 51 -6.73 9.96 -12.90
N LEU A 52 -6.75 8.68 -13.28
CA LEU A 52 -6.62 7.56 -12.35
C LEU A 52 -5.25 7.58 -11.65
N LYS A 53 -4.19 7.90 -12.37
CA LYS A 53 -2.85 8.00 -11.77
C LYS A 53 -2.80 9.07 -10.70
N GLU A 54 -3.30 10.27 -10.99
CA GLU A 54 -3.40 11.36 -10.02
C GLU A 54 -4.27 10.97 -8.81
N GLN A 55 -5.39 10.29 -9.05
CA GLN A 55 -6.27 9.81 -7.99
C GLN A 55 -5.55 8.82 -7.05
N ILE A 56 -4.78 7.87 -7.59
CA ILE A 56 -3.99 6.94 -6.78
C ILE A 56 -2.90 7.67 -5.99
N HIS A 57 -2.24 8.66 -6.59
CA HIS A 57 -1.27 9.49 -5.89
C HIS A 57 -1.92 10.28 -4.75
N GLN A 58 -3.09 10.87 -4.97
CA GLN A 58 -3.83 11.58 -3.93
C GLN A 58 -4.18 10.65 -2.76
N TYR A 59 -4.71 9.46 -3.04
CA TYR A 59 -4.98 8.49 -1.98
C TYR A 59 -3.72 8.11 -1.20
N ALA A 60 -2.59 7.91 -1.89
CA ALA A 60 -1.35 7.61 -1.21
C ALA A 60 -0.90 8.74 -0.27
N GLU A 61 -1.04 10.00 -0.70
CA GLU A 61 -0.77 11.16 0.15
C GLU A 61 -1.74 11.28 1.32
N ASP A 62 -3.03 11.00 1.11
CA ASP A 62 -4.02 11.04 2.19
C ASP A 62 -3.64 10.05 3.31
N TYR A 63 -3.29 8.80 2.97
CA TYR A 63 -2.84 7.82 3.96
C TYR A 63 -1.48 8.16 4.59
N ARG A 64 -0.56 8.80 3.85
CA ARG A 64 0.70 9.31 4.42
C ARG A 64 0.46 10.41 5.44
N ASN A 65 -0.46 11.34 5.16
CA ASN A 65 -0.84 12.42 6.06
C ASN A 65 -1.53 11.91 7.33
N ILE A 66 -2.22 10.77 7.25
CA ILE A 66 -2.77 10.08 8.42
C ILE A 66 -1.65 9.47 9.30
N GLY A 67 -0.49 9.15 8.71
CA GLY A 67 0.69 8.62 9.41
C GLY A 67 1.11 7.23 8.94
N TYR A 68 0.47 6.66 7.91
CA TYR A 68 0.82 5.35 7.38
C TYR A 68 2.04 5.42 6.45
N SER A 69 2.88 4.38 6.49
CA SER A 69 3.88 4.18 5.45
C SER A 69 3.20 3.66 4.19
N VAL A 70 3.28 4.43 3.10
CA VAL A 70 2.66 4.09 1.81
C VAL A 70 3.71 4.04 0.71
N TYR A 71 3.77 2.90 0.02
CA TYR A 71 4.68 2.64 -1.08
C TYR A 71 3.91 2.42 -2.38
N LEU A 72 4.30 3.14 -3.43
CA LEU A 72 3.79 2.93 -4.78
C LEU A 72 4.81 2.12 -5.56
N THR A 73 4.42 0.95 -6.08
CA THR A 73 5.35 0.03 -6.71
C THR A 73 4.90 -0.38 -8.11
N SER A 74 5.88 -0.74 -8.93
CA SER A 74 5.64 -1.23 -10.29
C SER A 74 6.57 -2.41 -10.58
N MET A 75 5.99 -3.55 -10.94
CA MET A 75 6.73 -4.78 -11.25
C MET A 75 7.60 -4.62 -12.50
N LYS A 76 7.14 -3.85 -13.50
CA LYS A 76 7.91 -3.60 -14.74
C LYS A 76 9.17 -2.77 -14.51
N SER A 77 9.14 -1.83 -13.56
CA SER A 77 10.25 -0.91 -13.33
C SER A 77 11.15 -1.31 -12.16
N GLY A 78 10.76 -2.31 -11.36
CA GLY A 78 11.43 -2.67 -10.11
C GLY A 78 11.30 -1.62 -9.00
N ARG A 79 10.69 -0.45 -9.29
CA ARG A 79 10.59 0.65 -8.33
C ARG A 79 9.66 0.33 -7.18
N GLY A 80 10.04 0.79 -5.99
CA GLY A 80 9.23 0.80 -4.78
C GLY A 80 9.26 -0.51 -3.98
N ILE A 81 9.73 -1.63 -4.56
CA ILE A 81 9.97 -2.85 -3.78
C ILE A 81 11.20 -2.67 -2.88
N GLU A 82 12.24 -2.01 -3.39
CA GLU A 82 13.47 -1.68 -2.65
C GLU A 82 13.19 -0.87 -1.38
N ASP A 83 12.15 -0.03 -1.39
CA ASP A 83 11.77 0.81 -0.26
C ASP A 83 11.03 0.02 0.84
N ILE A 84 10.51 -1.16 0.51
CA ILE A 84 9.80 -2.04 1.44
C ILE A 84 10.75 -3.04 2.09
N ILE A 85 11.80 -3.49 1.37
CA ILE A 85 12.77 -4.49 1.86
C ILE A 85 13.37 -4.16 3.25
N PRO A 86 13.73 -2.90 3.56
CA PRO A 86 14.26 -2.54 4.88
C PRO A 86 13.30 -2.82 6.04
N HIS A 87 11.98 -2.86 5.81
CA HIS A 87 11.00 -3.16 6.85
C HIS A 87 10.95 -4.64 7.24
N PHE A 88 11.59 -5.51 6.47
CA PHE A 88 11.65 -6.96 6.72
C PHE A 88 12.99 -7.43 7.30
N GLN A 89 13.94 -6.53 7.51
CA GLN A 89 15.24 -6.86 8.10
C GLN A 89 15.20 -6.64 9.62
N ASP A 90 14.55 -7.58 10.31
CA ASP A 90 14.74 -7.87 11.74
C ASP A 90 15.28 -9.30 11.91
#